data_AF-B1ZKY5-F1
#
_entry.id   AF-B1ZKY5-F1
#
_cell.length_a   1.000
_cell.length_b   1.000
_cell.length_c   1.000
_cell.angle_alpha   90.00
_cell.angle_beta   90.00
_cell.angle_gamma   90.00
#
_symmetry.space_group_name_H-M   'P 1'
#
loop_
_entity.id
_entity.type
_entity.pdbx_description
1 polymer ?
#
loop_
_entity_poly.entity_id
_entity_poly.type
_entity_poly.pdbx_seq_one_letter_code
_entity_poly.pdbx_strand_id
1 'polypeptide(L)'
;MLPPERASDPLPPEAAAWRNAFGALRPGSSPCRYLGATAWANIHEACTDFIERYGAEAVRLGWTAPQLFGVHPEHGTLRVDWCGVLMIGGRKATNIEAGRILFDNTSGYRDLPGLPVGMPIWEFAARR
;
A
#
# COMPACT_ATOMS: atom_id res chain seq x y z
N MET A 1 34.80 22.81 3.25
CA MET A 1 33.81 22.02 2.50
C MET A 1 32.58 21.90 3.37
N LEU A 2 31.44 22.47 2.97
CA LEU A 2 30.16 22.15 3.61
C LEU A 2 29.79 20.69 3.25
N PRO A 3 29.22 19.91 4.17
CA PRO A 3 28.66 18.61 3.82
C PRO A 3 27.56 18.80 2.76
N PRO A 4 27.37 17.86 1.82
CA PRO A 4 26.26 17.94 0.89
C PRO A 4 24.97 17.96 1.70
N GLU A 5 24.16 18.99 1.46
CA GLU A 5 22.79 19.08 1.95
C GLU A 5 22.08 17.79 1.58
N ARG A 6 21.72 16.96 2.56
CA ARG A 6 20.89 15.79 2.32
C ARG A 6 19.60 16.33 1.71
N ALA A 7 19.41 16.13 0.41
CA ALA A 7 18.16 16.45 -0.25
C ALA A 7 17.02 15.88 0.60
N SER A 8 16.11 16.75 1.05
CA SER A 8 14.92 16.28 1.75
C SER A 8 14.18 15.29 0.87
N ASP A 9 13.71 14.19 1.47
CA ASP A 9 12.87 13.24 0.77
C ASP A 9 11.69 14.00 0.14
N PRO A 10 11.41 13.84 -1.17
CA PRO A 10 10.28 14.49 -1.80
C PRO A 10 8.93 14.06 -1.22
N LEU A 11 8.87 12.94 -0.49
CA LEU A 11 7.68 12.50 0.22
C LEU A 11 7.60 13.08 1.65
N PRO A 12 6.38 13.38 2.13
CA PRO A 12 6.19 13.64 3.56
C PRO A 12 6.62 12.42 4.39
N PRO A 13 7.03 12.62 5.66
CA PRO A 13 7.61 11.56 6.49
C PRO A 13 6.79 10.26 6.55
N GLU A 14 5.47 10.37 6.55
CA GLU A 14 4.58 9.21 6.59
C GLU A 14 4.63 8.40 5.28
N ALA A 15 4.56 9.05 4.12
CA ALA A 15 4.68 8.36 2.82
C ALA A 15 6.09 7.80 2.60
N ALA A 16 7.13 8.50 3.07
CA ALA A 16 8.50 7.98 3.09
C ALA A 16 8.61 6.72 3.97
N ALA A 17 7.92 6.67 5.11
CA ALA A 17 7.85 5.46 5.94
C ALA A 17 7.17 4.30 5.21
N TRP A 18 6.08 4.56 4.47
CA TRP A 18 5.44 3.54 3.64
C TRP A 18 6.38 3.02 2.53
N ARG A 19 7.08 3.94 1.83
CA ARG A 19 8.09 3.59 0.83
C ARG A 19 9.14 2.65 1.39
N ASN A 20 9.71 3.00 2.54
CA ASN A 20 10.76 2.21 3.18
C ASN A 20 10.25 0.84 3.66
N ALA A 21 9.10 0.81 4.35
CA ALA A 21 8.54 -0.42 4.91
C ALA A 21 8.07 -1.39 3.81
N PHE A 22 7.38 -0.88 2.78
CA PHE A 22 6.92 -1.70 1.67
C PHE A 22 8.06 -2.11 0.74
N GLY A 23 9.03 -1.22 0.49
CA GLY A 23 10.21 -1.49 -0.33
C GLY A 23 11.13 -2.58 0.24
N ALA A 24 11.08 -2.85 1.55
CA ALA A 24 11.78 -3.97 2.15
C ALA A 24 11.18 -5.35 1.78
N LEU A 25 9.94 -5.38 1.27
CA LEU A 25 9.28 -6.62 0.82
C LEU A 25 9.79 -7.01 -0.57
N ARG A 26 10.10 -8.29 -0.76
CA ARG A 26 10.64 -8.80 -2.03
C ARG A 26 9.52 -8.97 -3.07
N PRO A 27 9.64 -8.40 -4.29
CA PRO A 27 8.62 -8.56 -5.34
C PRO A 27 8.36 -10.02 -5.75
N GLY A 28 9.39 -10.88 -5.69
CA GLY A 28 9.29 -12.29 -6.10
C GLY A 28 8.79 -13.25 -5.02
N SER A 29 8.55 -12.79 -3.79
CA SER A 29 8.20 -13.67 -2.66
C SER A 29 7.08 -13.03 -1.84
N SER A 30 5.86 -13.52 -2.03
CA SER A 30 4.72 -12.98 -1.30
C SER A 30 4.81 -13.29 0.19
N PRO A 31 4.55 -12.30 1.07
CA PRO A 31 4.29 -12.56 2.49
C PRO A 31 3.02 -13.41 2.71
N CYS A 32 2.06 -13.36 1.78
CA CYS A 32 0.77 -14.03 1.91
C CYS A 32 0.80 -15.42 1.27
N ARG A 33 0.67 -16.47 2.07
CA ARG A 33 0.76 -17.89 1.65
C ARG A 33 -0.06 -18.25 0.42
N TYR A 34 -1.24 -17.67 0.27
CA TYR A 34 -2.19 -18.01 -0.80
C TYR A 34 -2.17 -17.02 -1.97
N LEU A 35 -1.26 -16.05 -1.96
CA LEU A 35 -1.09 -15.10 -3.05
C LEU A 35 0.06 -15.56 -3.95
N GLY A 36 -0.27 -15.94 -5.19
CA GLY A 36 0.72 -16.39 -6.17
C GLY A 36 1.76 -15.31 -6.50
N ALA A 37 2.97 -15.74 -6.88
CA ALA A 37 4.11 -14.84 -7.12
C ALA A 37 3.84 -13.76 -8.17
N THR A 38 3.19 -14.11 -9.29
CA THR A 38 2.83 -13.13 -10.34
C THR A 38 1.84 -12.09 -9.84
N ALA A 39 0.78 -12.52 -9.13
CA ALA A 39 -0.20 -11.60 -8.56
C ALA A 39 0.44 -10.67 -7.53
N TRP A 40 1.35 -11.20 -6.70
CA TRP A 40 2.11 -10.40 -5.74
C TRP A 40 3.05 -9.40 -6.44
N ALA A 41 3.79 -9.80 -7.47
CA ALA A 41 4.66 -8.90 -8.22
C ALA A 41 3.88 -7.71 -8.80
N ASN A 42 2.68 -7.96 -9.36
CA ASN A 42 1.82 -6.89 -9.88
C ASN A 42 1.33 -5.95 -8.77
N ILE A 43 0.92 -6.48 -7.61
CA ILE A 43 0.53 -5.68 -6.44
C ILE A 43 1.72 -4.86 -5.94
N HIS A 44 2.90 -5.47 -5.86
CA HIS A 44 4.12 -4.82 -5.39
C HIS A 44 4.49 -3.65 -6.30
N GLU A 45 4.47 -3.86 -7.62
CA GLU A 45 4.72 -2.80 -8.60
C GLU A 45 3.68 -1.68 -8.48
N ALA A 46 2.39 -2.02 -8.40
CA ALA A 46 1.31 -1.03 -8.29
C ALA A 46 1.39 -0.21 -6.99
N CYS A 47 1.73 -0.84 -5.86
CA CYS A 47 1.93 -0.14 -4.59
C CYS A 47 3.15 0.77 -4.62
N THR A 48 4.25 0.30 -5.20
CA THR A 48 5.47 1.11 -5.36
C THR A 48 5.18 2.34 -6.23
N ASP A 49 4.56 2.15 -7.40
CA ASP A 49 4.13 3.24 -8.28
C ASP A 49 3.20 4.23 -7.57
N PHE A 50 2.24 3.74 -6.77
CA PHE A 50 1.33 4.58 -6.00
C PHE A 50 2.06 5.43 -4.97
N ILE A 51 2.98 4.84 -4.19
CA ILE A 51 3.71 5.58 -3.15
C ILE A 51 4.51 6.72 -3.77
N GLU A 52 5.20 6.47 -4.88
CA GLU A 52 5.99 7.49 -5.57
C GLU A 52 5.14 8.61 -6.17
N ARG A 53 4.02 8.27 -6.80
CA ARG A 53 3.20 9.25 -7.55
C ARG A 53 2.17 9.97 -6.68
N TYR A 54 1.58 9.26 -5.72
CA TYR A 54 0.43 9.70 -4.95
C TYR A 54 0.66 9.69 -3.44
N GLY A 55 1.80 9.19 -2.93
CA GLY A 55 2.03 9.09 -1.48
C GLY A 55 1.86 10.42 -0.74
N ALA A 56 2.40 11.51 -1.28
CA ALA A 56 2.26 12.84 -0.68
C ALA A 56 0.80 13.32 -0.64
N GLU A 57 0.07 13.11 -1.74
CA GLU A 57 -1.34 13.49 -1.85
C GLU A 57 -2.24 12.61 -0.98
N ALA A 58 -1.95 11.32 -0.88
CA ALA A 58 -2.65 10.38 -0.02
C ALA A 58 -2.57 10.80 1.44
N VAL A 59 -1.38 11.16 1.93
CA VAL A 59 -1.18 11.71 3.28
C VAL A 59 -1.99 12.99 3.47
N ARG A 60 -1.94 13.92 2.52
CA ARG A 60 -2.70 15.19 2.57
C ARG A 60 -4.22 14.96 2.65
N LEU A 61 -4.72 13.93 1.99
CA LEU A 61 -6.13 13.53 1.99
C LEU A 61 -6.52 12.66 3.20
N GLY A 62 -5.58 12.34 4.08
CA GLY A 62 -5.79 11.56 5.30
C GLY A 62 -5.92 10.07 5.08
N TRP A 63 -5.37 9.52 4.00
CA TRP A 63 -5.24 8.07 3.83
C TRP A 63 -4.21 7.51 4.79
N THR A 64 -4.51 6.35 5.36
CA THR A 64 -3.63 5.66 6.29
C THR A 64 -3.03 4.39 5.69
N ALA A 65 -1.91 3.92 6.24
CA ALA A 65 -1.31 2.66 5.82
C ALA A 65 -2.27 1.46 5.87
N PRO A 66 -3.07 1.24 6.94
CA PRO A 66 -4.08 0.19 6.96
C PRO A 66 -5.10 0.28 5.82
N GLN A 67 -5.60 1.47 5.48
CA GLN A 67 -6.58 1.65 4.40
C GLN A 67 -6.00 1.36 3.02
N LEU A 68 -4.70 1.56 2.83
CA LEU A 68 -4.01 1.36 1.55
C LEU A 68 -3.45 -0.07 1.42
N PHE A 69 -2.72 -0.53 2.43
CA PHE A 69 -1.86 -1.72 2.42
C PHE A 69 -2.30 -2.80 3.41
N GLY A 70 -3.49 -2.64 4.01
CA GLY A 70 -4.03 -3.56 5.00
C GLY A 70 -4.21 -4.98 4.47
N VAL A 71 -3.99 -5.95 5.34
CA VAL A 71 -4.31 -7.38 5.15
C VAL A 71 -4.83 -7.97 6.45
N HIS A 72 -5.47 -9.14 6.39
CA HIS A 72 -5.93 -9.83 7.59
C HIS A 72 -4.74 -10.28 8.46
N PRO A 73 -4.77 -10.08 9.79
CA PRO A 73 -3.63 -10.38 10.67
C PRO A 73 -3.13 -11.83 10.65
N GLU A 74 -4.03 -12.79 10.46
CA GLU A 74 -3.67 -14.23 10.42
C GLU A 74 -3.63 -14.83 9.01
N HIS A 75 -4.41 -14.29 8.09
CA HIS A 75 -4.72 -14.93 6.80
C HIS A 75 -4.24 -14.11 5.60
N GLY A 76 -3.61 -12.95 5.83
CA GLY A 76 -3.11 -12.09 4.76
C GLY A 76 -4.24 -11.65 3.84
N THR A 77 -4.05 -11.80 2.53
CA THR A 77 -5.01 -11.39 1.50
C THR A 77 -6.20 -12.34 1.30
N LEU A 78 -6.25 -13.48 1.99
CA LEU A 78 -7.35 -14.45 1.82
C LEU A 78 -8.71 -13.88 2.27
N ARG A 79 -8.69 -12.95 3.22
CA ARG A 79 -9.87 -12.24 3.73
C ARG A 79 -9.92 -10.85 3.12
N VAL A 80 -10.49 -10.78 1.91
CA VAL A 80 -10.52 -9.56 1.09
C VAL A 80 -11.25 -8.39 1.76
N ASP A 81 -12.18 -8.68 2.67
CA ASP A 81 -12.90 -7.70 3.48
C ASP A 81 -12.01 -6.91 4.46
N TRP A 82 -10.79 -7.39 4.71
CA TRP A 82 -9.76 -6.70 5.51
C TRP A 82 -8.72 -5.97 4.66
N CYS A 83 -8.73 -6.21 3.34
CA CYS A 83 -7.68 -5.73 2.47
C CYS A 83 -7.80 -4.23 2.23
N GLY A 84 -6.69 -3.53 2.38
CA GLY A 84 -6.56 -2.16 1.92
C GLY A 84 -6.72 -2.07 0.40
N VAL A 85 -7.06 -0.88 -0.08
CA VAL A 85 -7.48 -0.65 -1.47
C VAL A 85 -6.43 -1.12 -2.50
N LEU A 86 -5.14 -1.00 -2.19
CA LEU A 86 -4.06 -1.39 -3.11
C LEU A 86 -3.71 -2.87 -3.03
N MET A 87 -4.21 -3.58 -2.02
CA MET A 87 -3.98 -5.02 -1.85
C MET A 87 -4.91 -5.90 -2.69
N ILE A 88 -5.76 -5.28 -3.51
CA ILE A 88 -6.77 -5.95 -4.35
C ILE A 88 -6.43 -5.73 -5.83
N GLY A 89 -6.14 -6.82 -6.55
CA GLY A 89 -6.13 -6.82 -8.01
C GLY A 89 -4.90 -6.23 -8.72
N GLY A 90 -3.93 -5.66 -7.98
CA GLY A 90 -2.61 -5.26 -8.52
C GLY A 90 -2.66 -4.25 -9.68
N ARG A 91 -3.62 -3.33 -9.65
CA ARG A 91 -3.78 -2.30 -10.69
C ARG A 91 -3.16 -0.98 -10.25
N LYS A 92 -2.49 -0.31 -11.19
CA LYS A 92 -1.95 1.04 -10.95
C LYS A 92 -3.08 2.05 -10.78
N ALA A 93 -2.94 2.93 -9.80
CA ALA A 93 -3.87 4.03 -9.62
C ALA A 93 -3.72 5.05 -10.77
N THR A 94 -4.86 5.55 -11.23
CA THR A 94 -4.95 6.63 -12.22
C THR A 94 -5.21 7.98 -11.55
N ASN A 95 -5.87 7.98 -10.39
CA ASN A 95 -6.10 9.17 -9.57
C ASN A 95 -6.45 8.79 -8.12
N ILE A 96 -6.43 9.78 -7.22
CA ILE A 96 -6.79 9.64 -5.81
C ILE A 96 -7.72 10.78 -5.37
N GLU A 97 -8.70 10.43 -4.55
CA GLU A 97 -9.61 11.35 -3.90
C GLU A 97 -9.66 11.05 -2.39
N ALA A 98 -10.31 11.91 -1.59
CA ALA A 98 -10.38 11.73 -0.15
C ALA A 98 -10.99 10.38 0.27
N GLY A 99 -12.04 9.92 -0.42
CA GLY A 99 -12.75 8.68 -0.05
C GLY A 99 -12.44 7.46 -0.92
N ARG A 100 -11.79 7.64 -2.08
CA ARG A 100 -11.56 6.55 -3.04
C ARG A 100 -10.29 6.71 -3.87
N ILE A 101 -9.76 5.59 -4.34
CA ILE A 101 -8.70 5.52 -5.35
C ILE A 101 -9.32 5.05 -6.66
N LEU A 102 -8.98 5.74 -7.73
CA LEU A 102 -9.43 5.43 -9.08
C LEU A 102 -8.40 4.52 -9.75
N PHE A 103 -8.91 3.46 -10.35
CA PHE A 103 -8.22 2.61 -11.29
C PHE A 103 -8.94 2.73 -12.65
N ASP A 104 -8.35 2.21 -13.71
CA ASP A 104 -8.87 2.33 -15.09
C ASP A 104 -10.40 2.20 -15.21
N ASN A 105 -10.95 1.05 -14.81
CA ASN A 105 -12.40 0.75 -14.90
C ASN A 105 -13.09 0.49 -13.55
N THR A 106 -12.44 0.80 -12.42
CA THR A 106 -13.05 0.61 -11.09
C THR A 106 -12.53 1.63 -10.08
N SER A 107 -13.10 1.63 -8.88
CA SER A 107 -12.57 2.39 -7.75
C SER A 107 -12.59 1.55 -6.48
N GLY A 108 -11.62 1.79 -5.60
CA GLY A 108 -11.61 1.24 -4.25
C GLY A 108 -11.86 2.33 -3.23
N TYR A 109 -12.63 2.02 -2.18
CA TYR A 109 -13.04 2.97 -1.15
C TYR A 109 -12.34 2.66 0.16
N ARG A 110 -11.96 3.71 0.89
CA ARG A 110 -11.23 3.56 2.16
C ARG A 110 -12.13 3.21 3.35
N ASP A 111 -13.38 3.63 3.28
CA ASP A 111 -14.36 3.52 4.37
C ASP A 111 -15.60 2.80 3.84
N LEU A 112 -15.69 1.49 4.10
CA LEU A 112 -16.87 0.69 3.80
C LEU A 112 -17.55 0.33 5.14
N PRO A 113 -18.79 0.76 5.39
CA PRO A 113 -19.47 0.51 6.65
C PRO A 113 -19.49 -0.97 7.04
N GLY A 114 -19.05 -1.27 8.26
CA GLY A 114 -19.02 -2.64 8.79
C GLY A 114 -17.84 -3.48 8.33
N LEU A 115 -16.94 -2.96 7.50
CA LEU A 115 -15.71 -3.67 7.16
C LEU A 115 -14.63 -3.47 8.24
N PRO A 116 -13.90 -4.54 8.58
CA PRO A 116 -12.78 -4.48 9.50
C PRO A 116 -11.57 -3.78 8.86
N VAL A 117 -10.68 -3.27 9.71
CA VAL A 117 -9.43 -2.62 9.27
C VAL A 117 -8.28 -3.62 9.34
N GLY A 118 -7.61 -3.83 8.21
CA GLY A 118 -6.41 -4.66 8.10
C GLY A 118 -5.19 -4.09 8.82
N MET A 119 -4.19 -4.92 9.03
CA MET A 119 -2.84 -4.45 9.41
C MET A 119 -1.98 -4.27 8.16
N PRO A 120 -1.06 -3.31 8.10
CA PRO A 120 -0.19 -3.14 6.93
C PRO A 120 0.61 -4.42 6.62
N ILE A 121 0.75 -4.75 5.35
CA ILE A 121 1.38 -6.01 4.91
C ILE A 121 2.83 -6.20 5.40
N TRP A 122 3.59 -5.12 5.61
CA TRP A 122 4.95 -5.23 6.17
C TRP A 122 4.95 -5.66 7.64
N GLU A 123 3.97 -5.23 8.43
CA GLU A 123 3.81 -5.71 9.80
C GLU A 123 3.36 -7.17 9.81
N PHE A 124 2.51 -7.58 8.86
CA PHE A 124 2.12 -8.99 8.70
C PHE A 124 3.33 -9.86 8.34
N ALA A 125 4.17 -9.39 7.42
CA ALA A 125 5.41 -10.07 7.02
C ALA A 125 6.39 -10.22 8.18
N ALA A 126 6.52 -9.20 9.05
CA ALA A 126 7.42 -9.23 10.20
C ALA A 126 7.00 -10.21 11.31
N ARG A 127 5.75 -10.69 11.29
CA ARG A 127 5.22 -11.68 12.26
C ARG A 127 5.39 -13.13 11.82
N ARG A 128 5.92 -13.38 10.61
CA ARG A 128 6.08 -14.71 10.04
C ARG A 128 7.52 -15.20 10.02
#